data_AF-A0A6D2IT54-F1
#
_entry.id   AF-A0A6D2IT54-F1
#
_cell.length_a   1.000
_cell.length_b   1.000
_cell.length_c   1.000
_cell.angle_alpha   90.00
_cell.angle_beta   90.00
_cell.angle_gamma   90.00
#
_symmetry.space_group_name_H-M   'P 1'
#
loop_
_entity.id
_entity.type
_entity.pdbx_description
1 polymer ?
#
loop_
_entity_poly.entity_id
_entity_poly.type
_entity_poly.pdbx_seq_one_letter_code
_entity_poly.pdbx_strand_id
1 'polypeptide(L)'
;MRFDVKMFCNQTYSFDFCMQSIGRDQRIATARGFRDVLIIAVSQNQKQVTNATTTINKIRPKFSGPYGKKRLGLCETKFKEVSGVLQKTLESAKTGCRLSLKEAQKVPRTCIDAMDDCKNTWTLPFNGPDQSNPLAESCFNVMGLSYITSLALRKLLHNRAG
;
A
#
# COMPACT_ATOMS: atom_id res chain seq x y z
N MET A 1 23.68 15.61 1.56
CA MET A 1 22.83 15.77 0.36
C MET A 1 21.39 15.50 0.78
N ARG A 2 20.45 16.41 0.47
CA ARG A 2 19.02 16.25 0.80
C ARG A 2 18.34 15.41 -0.28
N PHE A 3 17.39 14.55 0.10
CA PHE A 3 16.67 13.71 -0.87
C PHE A 3 15.82 14.57 -1.82
N ASP A 4 15.97 14.39 -3.13
CA ASP A 4 15.13 15.04 -4.14
C ASP A 4 13.86 14.21 -4.39
N VAL A 5 12.77 14.58 -3.70
CA VAL A 5 11.48 13.91 -3.84
C VAL A 5 10.85 14.11 -5.21
N LYS A 6 11.10 15.25 -5.89
CA LYS A 6 10.52 15.51 -7.21
C LYS A 6 11.14 14.57 -8.24
N MET A 7 12.47 14.45 -8.22
CA MET A 7 13.19 13.51 -9.11
C MET A 7 12.79 12.06 -8.85
N PHE A 8 12.55 11.69 -7.59
CA PHE A 8 12.03 10.36 -7.25
C PHE A 8 10.60 10.15 -7.77
N CYS A 9 9.68 11.09 -7.52
CA CYS A 9 8.30 10.97 -7.96
C CYS A 9 8.16 10.97 -9.49
N ASN A 10 9.07 11.60 -10.23
CA ASN A 10 9.09 11.56 -11.69
C ASN A 10 9.36 10.16 -12.28
N GLN A 11 9.85 9.22 -11.46
CA GLN A 11 10.06 7.82 -11.84
C GLN A 11 8.90 6.90 -11.41
N THR A 12 7.85 7.46 -10.82
CA THR A 12 6.65 6.70 -10.43
C THR A 12 5.62 6.75 -11.55
N TYR A 13 4.66 5.82 -11.51
CA TYR A 13 3.58 5.79 -12.50
C TYR A 13 2.69 7.06 -12.47
N SER A 14 2.55 7.70 -11.30
CA SER A 14 1.81 8.95 -11.15
C SER A 14 2.60 9.92 -10.29
N PHE A 15 3.20 10.91 -10.95
CA PHE A 15 3.93 11.99 -10.28
C PHE A 15 3.07 12.69 -9.23
N ASP A 16 1.84 13.06 -9.59
CA ASP A 16 0.93 13.78 -8.70
C ASP A 16 0.54 12.96 -7.47
N PHE A 17 0.20 11.68 -7.65
CA PHE A 17 -0.11 10.80 -6.52
C PHE A 17 1.09 10.65 -5.59
N CYS A 18 2.30 10.50 -6.15
CA CYS A 18 3.53 10.43 -5.37
C CYS A 18 3.81 11.73 -4.62
N MET A 19 3.66 12.89 -5.26
CA MET A 19 3.85 14.18 -4.60
C MET A 19 2.81 14.43 -3.51
N GLN A 20 1.56 14.04 -3.73
CA GLN A 20 0.51 14.15 -2.72
C GLN A 20 0.76 13.22 -1.52
N SER A 21 1.22 11.98 -1.78
CA SER A 21 1.39 10.96 -0.74
C SER A 21 2.72 11.04 0.01
N ILE A 22 3.80 11.35 -0.70
CA ILE A 22 5.18 11.36 -0.17
C ILE A 22 5.70 12.80 -0.05
N GLY A 23 5.52 13.61 -1.09
CA GLY A 23 6.03 14.98 -1.15
C GLY A 23 5.43 15.90 -0.08
N ARG A 24 4.23 15.62 0.41
CA ARG A 24 3.57 16.36 1.51
C ARG A 24 3.90 15.82 2.91
N ASP A 25 4.55 14.66 3.02
CA ASP A 25 4.92 14.12 4.33
C ASP A 25 6.05 14.93 4.94
N GLN A 26 5.86 15.50 6.13
CA GLN A 26 6.86 16.37 6.77
C GLN A 26 8.22 15.70 6.94
N ARG A 27 8.27 14.38 7.07
CA ARG A 27 9.51 13.61 7.21
C ARG A 27 10.37 13.64 5.94
N ILE A 28 9.78 13.95 4.77
CA ILE A 28 10.55 14.06 3.53
C ILE A 28 11.55 15.21 3.57
N ALA A 29 11.27 16.25 4.37
CA ALA A 29 12.14 17.41 4.49
C ALA A 29 13.53 17.05 5.04
N THR A 30 13.61 16.03 5.91
CA THR A 30 14.84 15.55 6.54
C THR A 30 15.30 14.20 6.02
N ALA A 31 14.65 13.67 4.97
CA ALA A 31 15.02 12.40 4.37
C ALA A 31 16.43 12.47 3.75
N ARG A 32 17.26 11.49 4.09
CA ARG A 32 18.67 11.39 3.67
C ARG A 32 18.86 10.40 2.51
N GLY A 33 17.88 9.55 2.23
CA GLY A 33 17.96 8.60 1.12
C GLY A 33 16.71 7.73 0.97
N PHE A 34 16.81 6.72 0.09
CA PHE A 34 15.71 5.82 -0.26
C PHE A 34 15.15 5.02 0.93
N ARG A 35 15.95 4.81 1.97
CA ARG A 35 15.51 4.15 3.20
C ARG A 35 14.45 4.97 3.94
N ASP A 36 14.67 6.28 4.08
CA ASP A 36 13.71 7.16 4.76
C ASP A 36 12.42 7.28 3.94
N VAL A 37 12.55 7.32 2.62
CA VAL A 37 11.43 7.33 1.68
C VAL A 37 10.64 6.03 1.73
N LEU A 38 11.32 4.88 1.84
CA LEU A 38 10.68 3.59 2.05
C LEU A 38 9.86 3.58 3.34
N ILE A 39 10.43 4.07 4.45
CA ILE A 39 9.73 4.19 5.73
C ILE A 39 8.50 5.08 5.59
N ILE A 40 8.61 6.22 4.90
CA ILE A 40 7.49 7.13 4.64
C ILE A 40 6.40 6.44 3.83
N ALA A 41 6.74 5.83 2.69
CA ALA A 41 5.80 5.17 1.79
C ALA A 41 5.06 4.03 2.50
N VAL A 42 5.78 3.17 3.23
CA VAL A 42 5.17 2.07 4.00
C VAL A 42 4.26 2.60 5.10
N SER A 43 4.66 3.67 5.81
CA SER A 43 3.82 4.29 6.85
C SER A 43 2.53 4.87 6.26
N GLN A 44 2.61 5.55 5.12
CA GLN A 44 1.43 6.09 4.43
C GLN A 44 0.52 4.97 3.95
N ASN A 45 1.10 3.85 3.49
CA ASN A 45 0.35 2.67 3.08
C ASN A 45 -0.40 2.05 4.27
N GLN A 46 0.25 1.91 5.42
CA GLN A 46 -0.40 1.47 6.66
C GLN A 46 -1.57 2.38 7.07
N LYS A 47 -1.44 3.71 6.93
CA LYS A 47 -2.55 4.64 7.20
C LYS A 47 -3.76 4.36 6.31
N GLN A 48 -3.56 4.09 5.01
CA GLN A 48 -4.65 3.74 4.09
C GLN A 48 -5.33 2.42 4.51
N VAL A 49 -4.55 1.41 4.90
CA VAL A 49 -5.06 0.13 5.40
C VAL A 49 -5.87 0.29 6.69
N THR A 50 -5.39 1.11 7.63
CA THR A 50 -6.12 1.42 8.87
C THR A 50 -7.43 2.14 8.58
N ASN A 51 -7.41 3.16 7.71
CA ASN A 51 -8.61 3.89 7.31
C ASN A 51 -9.64 2.98 6.62
N ALA A 52 -9.18 2.05 5.77
CA ALA A 52 -10.05 1.07 5.12
C ALA A 52 -10.71 0.13 6.14
N THR A 53 -9.93 -0.41 7.10
CA THR A 53 -10.46 -1.27 8.16
C THR A 53 -11.51 -0.55 9.02
N THR A 54 -11.25 0.71 9.38
CA THR A 54 -12.23 1.55 10.08
C THR A 54 -13.50 1.77 9.24
N THR A 55 -13.33 2.01 7.93
CA THR A 55 -14.45 2.19 7.00
C THR A 55 -15.29 0.92 6.90
N ILE A 56 -14.67 -0.26 6.79
CA ILE A 56 -15.36 -1.56 6.80
C ILE A 56 -16.26 -1.66 8.03
N ASN A 57 -15.73 -1.38 9.22
CA ASN A 57 -16.51 -1.47 10.46
C ASN A 57 -17.69 -0.50 10.48
N LYS A 58 -17.49 0.73 9.98
CA LYS A 58 -18.55 1.74 9.89
C LYS A 58 -19.67 1.34 8.92
N ILE A 59 -19.33 0.74 7.78
CA ILE A 59 -20.33 0.40 6.75
C ILE A 59 -20.94 -0.98 6.94
N ARG A 60 -20.34 -1.86 7.76
CA ARG A 60 -20.78 -3.25 7.97
C ARG A 60 -22.29 -3.41 8.21
N PRO A 61 -22.98 -2.57 9.00
CA PRO A 61 -24.43 -2.69 9.21
C PRO A 61 -25.25 -2.54 7.92
N LYS A 62 -24.78 -1.74 6.95
CA LYS A 62 -25.43 -1.51 5.65
C LYS A 62 -25.29 -2.71 4.69
N PHE A 63 -24.35 -3.61 4.97
CA PHE A 63 -24.01 -4.76 4.15
C PHE A 63 -24.25 -6.07 4.92
N SER A 64 -25.37 -6.17 5.63
CA SER A 64 -25.70 -7.29 6.53
C SER A 64 -26.20 -8.56 5.83
N GLY A 65 -26.54 -8.46 4.54
CA GLY A 65 -26.89 -9.61 3.69
C GLY A 65 -25.71 -10.54 3.41
N PRO A 66 -25.96 -11.77 2.91
CA PRO A 66 -24.92 -12.80 2.73
C PRO A 66 -23.79 -12.33 1.81
N TYR A 67 -24.11 -11.69 0.69
CA TYR A 67 -23.13 -11.16 -0.26
C TYR A 67 -22.32 -10.01 0.33
N GLY A 68 -22.98 -9.05 0.98
CA GLY A 68 -22.32 -7.91 1.64
C GLY A 68 -21.33 -8.36 2.72
N LYS A 69 -21.75 -9.30 3.59
CA LYS A 69 -20.88 -9.91 4.61
C LYS A 69 -19.68 -10.61 3.99
N LYS A 70 -19.88 -11.40 2.94
CA LYS A 70 -18.81 -12.13 2.24
C LYS A 70 -17.79 -11.16 1.62
N ARG A 71 -18.26 -10.13 0.90
CA ARG A 71 -17.41 -9.12 0.25
C ARG A 71 -16.57 -8.35 1.26
N LEU A 72 -17.21 -7.83 2.31
CA LEU A 72 -16.51 -7.10 3.37
C LEU A 72 -15.53 -8.00 4.13
N GLY A 73 -15.92 -9.24 4.44
CA GLY A 73 -15.04 -10.21 5.10
C GLY A 73 -13.79 -10.51 4.28
N LEU A 74 -13.93 -10.72 2.97
CA LEU A 74 -12.78 -10.91 2.07
C LEU A 74 -11.87 -9.68 2.08
N CYS A 75 -12.43 -8.48 1.88
CA CYS A 75 -11.65 -7.24 1.91
C CYS A 75 -10.92 -7.06 3.25
N GLU A 76 -11.58 -7.32 4.38
CA GLU A 76 -10.98 -7.24 5.71
C GLU A 76 -9.79 -8.19 5.85
N THR A 77 -9.92 -9.45 5.40
CA THR A 77 -8.80 -10.41 5.36
C THR A 77 -7.64 -9.88 4.51
N LYS A 78 -7.93 -9.30 3.35
CA LYS A 78 -6.90 -8.76 2.44
C LYS A 78 -6.20 -7.53 3.03
N PHE A 79 -6.93 -6.59 3.64
CA PHE A 79 -6.31 -5.47 4.35
C PHE A 79 -5.44 -5.94 5.52
N LYS A 80 -5.84 -6.99 6.25
CA LYS A 80 -5.02 -7.59 7.32
C LYS A 80 -3.74 -8.23 6.77
N GLU A 81 -3.82 -8.93 5.65
CA GLU A 81 -2.65 -9.48 4.94
C GLU A 81 -1.65 -8.37 4.56
N VAL A 82 -2.14 -7.31 3.91
CA VAL A 82 -1.34 -6.14 3.55
C VAL A 82 -0.70 -5.50 4.79
N SER A 83 -1.47 -5.30 5.86
CA SER A 83 -0.97 -4.74 7.12
C SER A 83 0.23 -5.53 7.66
N GLY A 84 0.13 -6.87 7.68
CA GLY A 84 1.21 -7.74 8.15
C GLY A 84 2.47 -7.65 7.31
N VAL A 85 2.34 -7.58 5.98
CA VAL A 85 3.48 -7.41 5.06
C VAL A 85 4.15 -6.05 5.25
N LEU A 86 3.36 -4.98 5.35
CA LEU A 86 3.86 -3.63 5.56
C LEU A 86 4.56 -3.48 6.91
N GLN A 87 4.02 -4.07 7.98
CA GLN A 87 4.61 -4.02 9.31
C GLN A 87 6.03 -4.65 9.31
N LYS A 88 6.16 -5.86 8.75
CA LYS A 88 7.46 -6.53 8.63
C LYS A 88 8.44 -5.71 7.78
N THR A 89 7.95 -5.11 6.69
CA THR A 89 8.75 -4.25 5.82
C THR A 89 9.24 -3.01 6.56
N LEU A 90 8.38 -2.39 7.38
CA LEU A 90 8.72 -1.21 8.18
C LEU A 90 9.78 -1.53 9.24
N GLU A 91 9.62 -2.64 9.96
CA GLU A 91 10.58 -3.11 10.95
C GLU A 91 11.95 -3.40 10.33
N SER A 92 11.95 -4.09 9.19
CA SER A 92 13.16 -4.30 8.40
C SER A 92 13.76 -2.96 7.99
N ALA A 93 12.98 -2.04 7.42
CA ALA A 93 13.48 -0.72 7.02
C ALA A 93 14.09 0.05 8.19
N LYS A 94 13.49 0.00 9.39
CA LYS A 94 14.02 0.64 10.61
C LYS A 94 15.30 0.00 11.16
N THR A 95 15.61 -1.24 10.80
CA THR A 95 16.81 -1.98 11.23
C THR A 95 17.87 -2.15 10.13
N GLY A 96 17.82 -1.29 9.12
CA GLY A 96 18.79 -1.29 8.02
C GLY A 96 18.34 -2.12 6.81
N CYS A 97 17.04 -2.37 6.65
CA CYS A 97 16.36 -3.03 5.53
C CYS A 97 17.03 -4.31 5.02
N ARG A 98 17.06 -5.38 5.82
CA ARG A 98 17.77 -6.63 5.48
C ARG A 98 16.99 -7.59 4.55
N LEU A 99 16.07 -7.06 3.76
CA LEU A 99 15.31 -7.87 2.80
C LEU A 99 16.21 -8.33 1.65
N SER A 100 16.10 -9.60 1.27
CA SER A 100 16.62 -10.11 0.00
C SER A 100 15.87 -9.48 -1.19
N LEU A 101 16.45 -9.56 -2.39
CA LEU A 101 15.79 -9.11 -3.63
C LEU A 101 14.42 -9.77 -3.82
N LYS A 102 14.32 -11.08 -3.57
CA LYS A 102 13.07 -11.85 -3.69
C LYS A 102 12.02 -11.38 -2.70
N GLU A 103 12.39 -11.14 -1.45
CA GLU A 103 11.47 -10.62 -0.43
C GLU A 103 10.99 -9.21 -0.78
N ALA A 104 11.91 -8.34 -1.22
CA ALA A 104 11.57 -6.98 -1.62
C ALA A 104 10.64 -6.92 -2.84
N GLN A 105 10.80 -7.84 -3.81
CA GLN A 105 9.87 -7.98 -4.93
C GLN A 105 8.49 -8.50 -4.50
N LYS A 106 8.44 -9.35 -3.47
CA LYS A 106 7.20 -9.93 -2.96
C LYS A 106 6.32 -8.89 -2.26
N VAL A 107 6.91 -7.95 -1.54
CA VAL A 107 6.17 -6.91 -0.78
C VAL A 107 5.11 -6.18 -1.63
N PRO A 108 5.48 -5.45 -2.71
CA PRO A 108 4.50 -4.71 -3.50
C PRO A 108 3.52 -5.63 -4.21
N ARG A 109 3.98 -6.80 -4.69
CA ARG A 109 3.11 -7.79 -5.36
C ARG A 109 2.00 -8.27 -4.43
N THR A 110 2.33 -8.70 -3.22
CA THR A 110 1.32 -9.15 -2.25
C THR A 110 0.32 -8.04 -1.92
N CYS A 111 0.78 -6.78 -1.81
CA CYS A 111 -0.12 -5.66 -1.56
C CYS A 111 -1.09 -5.40 -2.74
N ILE A 112 -0.58 -5.46 -3.97
CA ILE A 112 -1.38 -5.23 -5.18
C ILE A 112 -2.38 -6.36 -5.39
N ASP A 113 -1.92 -7.61 -5.37
CA ASP A 113 -2.76 -8.80 -5.57
C ASP A 113 -3.90 -8.82 -4.54
N ALA A 114 -3.62 -8.49 -3.28
CA ALA A 114 -4.64 -8.44 -2.23
C ALA A 114 -5.68 -7.32 -2.44
N MET A 115 -5.28 -6.17 -2.97
CA MET A 115 -6.19 -5.06 -3.24
C MET A 115 -7.04 -5.30 -4.49
N ASP A 116 -6.49 -5.96 -5.51
CA ASP A 116 -7.28 -6.38 -6.66
C ASP A 116 -8.28 -7.47 -6.28
N ASP A 117 -7.93 -8.44 -5.43
CA ASP A 117 -8.88 -9.40 -4.86
C ASP A 117 -10.04 -8.70 -4.14
N CYS A 118 -9.72 -7.71 -3.29
CA CYS A 118 -10.75 -6.92 -2.60
C CYS A 118 -11.58 -6.08 -3.58
N LYS A 119 -11.01 -5.54 -4.66
CA LYS A 119 -11.80 -4.82 -5.68
C LYS A 119 -12.74 -5.74 -6.43
N ASN A 120 -12.22 -6.85 -6.92
CA ASN A 120 -12.93 -7.75 -7.81
C ASN A 120 -14.07 -8.47 -7.10
N THR A 121 -14.00 -8.67 -5.77
CA THR A 121 -15.09 -9.32 -5.02
C THR A 121 -16.46 -8.63 -5.17
N TRP A 122 -16.48 -7.34 -5.53
CA TRP A 122 -17.69 -6.53 -5.71
C TRP A 122 -18.36 -6.66 -7.08
N THR A 123 -17.65 -7.19 -8.07
CA THR A 123 -18.11 -7.33 -9.47
C THR A 123 -18.06 -8.78 -9.98
N LEU A 124 -17.56 -9.71 -9.17
CA LEU A 124 -17.53 -11.12 -9.54
C LEU A 124 -18.92 -11.76 -9.36
N PRO A 125 -19.44 -12.47 -10.38
CA PRO A 125 -20.82 -12.96 -10.40
C PRO A 125 -21.13 -13.98 -9.28
N PHE A 126 -20.12 -14.74 -8.84
CA PHE A 126 -20.25 -15.68 -7.72
C PHE A 126 -20.27 -15.01 -6.33
N ASN A 127 -20.17 -13.68 -6.26
CA ASN A 127 -20.28 -12.90 -5.04
C ASN A 127 -21.55 -12.05 -4.97
N GLY A 128 -22.54 -12.36 -5.82
CA GLY A 128 -23.82 -11.66 -5.89
C GLY A 128 -23.85 -10.59 -6.98
N PRO A 129 -24.95 -9.81 -7.08
CA PRO A 129 -25.10 -8.78 -8.10
C PRO A 129 -24.00 -7.73 -8.02
N ASP A 130 -23.59 -7.23 -9.19
CA ASP A 130 -22.60 -6.16 -9.30
C ASP A 130 -22.99 -4.96 -8.43
N GLN A 131 -22.01 -4.46 -7.69
CA GLN A 131 -22.22 -3.34 -6.80
C GLN A 131 -20.96 -2.48 -6.74
N SER A 132 -21.12 -1.16 -6.63
CA SER A 132 -20.01 -0.25 -6.42
C SER A 132 -19.24 -0.64 -5.15
N ASN A 133 -17.91 -0.78 -5.27
CA ASN A 133 -17.05 -1.09 -4.15
C ASN A 133 -16.86 0.16 -3.26
N PRO A 134 -17.35 0.18 -2.01
CA PRO A 134 -17.19 1.31 -1.09
C PRO A 134 -15.74 1.52 -0.62
N LEU A 135 -14.83 0.58 -0.91
CA LEU A 135 -13.41 0.60 -0.53
C LEU A 135 -12.50 0.85 -1.74
N ALA A 136 -13.06 1.16 -2.91
CA ALA A 136 -12.30 1.29 -4.15
C ALA A 136 -11.14 2.28 -4.01
N GLU A 137 -11.40 3.47 -3.45
CA GLU A 137 -10.38 4.50 -3.24
C GLU A 137 -9.24 4.00 -2.34
N SER A 138 -9.55 3.36 -1.21
CA SER A 138 -8.53 2.79 -0.34
C SER A 138 -7.70 1.72 -1.04
N CYS A 139 -8.34 0.87 -1.85
CA CYS A 139 -7.63 -0.13 -2.66
C CYS A 139 -6.67 0.55 -3.65
N PHE A 140 -7.13 1.57 -4.37
CA PHE A 140 -6.29 2.33 -5.30
C PHE A 140 -5.12 3.02 -4.60
N ASN A 141 -5.34 3.63 -3.45
CA ASN A 141 -4.30 4.30 -2.69
C ASN A 141 -3.24 3.30 -2.18
N VAL A 142 -3.67 2.15 -1.66
CA VAL A 142 -2.74 1.08 -1.22
C VAL A 142 -1.93 0.56 -2.41
N MET A 143 -2.55 0.32 -3.56
CA MET A 143 -1.83 -0.10 -4.78
C MET A 143 -0.81 0.96 -5.24
N GLY A 144 -1.22 2.23 -5.34
CA GLY A 144 -0.34 3.35 -5.71
C GLY A 144 0.87 3.48 -4.78
N LEU A 145 0.65 3.41 -3.47
CA LEU A 145 1.71 3.43 -2.46
C LEU A 145 2.60 2.18 -2.52
N SER A 146 2.06 1.04 -2.95
CA SER A 146 2.83 -0.19 -3.14
C SER A 146 3.77 -0.09 -4.33
N TYR A 147 3.37 0.57 -5.43
CA TYR A 147 4.28 0.89 -6.54
C TYR A 147 5.40 1.85 -6.12
N ILE A 148 5.08 2.87 -5.32
CA ILE A 148 6.10 3.78 -4.75
C ILE A 148 7.07 3.01 -3.85
N THR A 149 6.54 2.13 -3.00
CA THR A 149 7.32 1.24 -2.12
C THR A 149 8.27 0.35 -2.94
N SER A 150 7.79 -0.21 -4.06
CA SER A 150 8.60 -1.01 -4.99
C SER A 150 9.78 -0.21 -5.56
N LEU A 151 9.55 1.03 -5.98
CA LEU A 151 10.62 1.89 -6.49
C LEU A 151 11.66 2.19 -5.41
N ALA A 152 11.22 2.55 -4.21
CA ALA A 152 12.12 2.82 -3.08
C ALA A 152 12.98 1.59 -2.73
N LEU A 153 12.37 0.39 -2.66
CA LEU A 153 13.09 -0.86 -2.42
C LEU A 153 14.12 -1.16 -3.52
N ARG A 154 13.75 -1.01 -4.80
CA ARG A 154 14.69 -1.24 -5.92
C ARG A 154 15.89 -0.32 -5.85
N LYS A 155 15.67 0.99 -5.61
CA LYS A 155 16.75 1.97 -5.48
C LYS A 155 17.64 1.68 -4.27
N LEU A 156 17.03 1.30 -3.14
CA LEU A 156 17.76 0.97 -1.92
C LEU A 156 18.64 -0.28 -2.08
N LEU A 157 18.16 -1.31 -2.77
CA LEU A 157 18.91 -2.56 -2.97
C LEU A 157 19.99 -2.43 -4.04
N HIS A 158 19.74 -1.67 -5.10
CA HIS A 158 20.75 -1.40 -6.12
C HIS A 158 21.96 -0.66 -5.54
N ASN A 159 21.73 0.34 -4.68
CA ASN A 159 22.77 1.10 -4.01
C ASN A 159 23.61 0.31 -2.97
N ARG A 160 23.29 -0.97 -2.72
CA ARG A 160 24.09 -1.85 -1.85
C ARG A 160 24.99 -2.80 -2.62
N ALA A 161 24.70 -2.98 -3.91
CA ALA A 161 25.42 -3.91 -4.76
C ALA A 161 26.63 -3.26 -5.45
N GLY A 162 26.74 -1.92 -5.39
CA GLY A 162 27.92 -1.14 -5.78
C GLY A 162 28.51 -0.45 -4.57
#